data_AF-A0A1E8AYB2-F1
#
_entry.id   AF-A0A1E8AYB2-F1
#
_cell.length_a   1.000
_cell.length_b   1.000
_cell.length_c   1.000
_cell.angle_alpha   90.00
_cell.angle_beta   90.00
_cell.angle_gamma   90.00
#
_symmetry.space_group_name_H-M   'P 1'
#
loop_
_entity.id
_entity.type
_entity.pdbx_description
1 polymer ?
#
loop_
_entity_poly.entity_id
_entity_poly.type
_entity_poly.pdbx_seq_one_letter_code
_entity_poly.pdbx_strand_id
1 'polypeptide(L)' 'MGADVVLFTDVLPKELWLEKDDVQFRWLNERLPNKVQPEGKTWHHKEKDGIMELVPFDIHNITKHNGGRTKGHWADAPRH' A
#
# COMPACT_ATOMS: atom_id res chain seq x y z
N MET A 1 -21.24 -5.52 1.84
CA MET A 1 -20.54 -6.51 0.99
C MET A 1 -19.29 -5.81 0.45
N GLY A 2 -18.21 -5.82 1.21
CA GLY A 2 -17.02 -4.98 0.95
C GLY A 2 -15.86 -5.83 0.45
N ALA A 3 -15.64 -5.78 -0.86
CA ALA A 3 -14.44 -6.15 -1.63
C ALA A 3 -13.39 -7.07 -0.96
N ASP A 4 -13.61 -8.39 -1.01
CA ASP A 4 -12.59 -9.43 -0.84
C ASP A 4 -11.62 -9.48 -2.05
N VAL A 5 -10.89 -8.39 -2.34
CA VAL A 5 -9.90 -8.39 -3.46
C VAL A 5 -8.50 -7.97 -3.01
N VAL A 6 -8.17 -8.20 -1.74
CA VAL A 6 -6.78 -8.12 -1.27
C VAL A 6 -6.05 -9.37 -1.76
N LEU A 7 -5.03 -9.18 -2.60
CA LEU A 7 -4.20 -10.26 -3.11
C LEU A 7 -3.07 -10.63 -2.17
N PHE A 8 -2.55 -9.64 -1.45
CA PHE A 8 -1.46 -9.80 -0.52
C PHE A 8 -1.54 -8.74 0.57
N THR A 9 -1.15 -9.10 1.79
CA THR A 9 -1.04 -8.16 2.91
C THR A 9 0.34 -8.29 3.51
N ASP A 10 0.97 -7.15 3.78
CA ASP A 10 2.24 -7.11 4.48
C ASP A 10 2.30 -5.94 5.46
N VAL A 11 3.32 -5.96 6.32
CA VAL A 11 3.60 -4.89 7.28
C VAL A 11 4.85 -4.15 6.85
N LEU A 12 4.68 -2.87 6.50
CA LEU A 12 5.78 -1.97 6.21
C LEU A 12 6.51 -1.61 7.51
N PRO A 13 7.85 -1.76 7.54
CA PRO A 13 8.64 -1.44 8.72
C PRO A 13 8.66 0.08 8.96
N LYS A 14 8.74 0.49 10.22
CA LYS A 14 8.56 1.90 10.65
C LYS A 14 9.54 2.86 10.00
N GLU A 15 10.75 2.37 9.70
CA GLU A 15 11.80 3.16 9.06
C GLU A 15 11.42 3.59 7.64
N LEU A 16 10.48 2.87 7.00
CA LEU A 16 10.00 3.17 5.65
C LEU A 16 8.69 3.93 5.63
N TRP A 17 8.04 4.20 6.78
CA TRP A 17 6.69 4.78 6.81
C TRP A 17 6.59 6.15 6.13
N LEU A 18 7.63 6.97 6.26
CA LEU A 18 7.70 8.30 5.67
C LEU A 18 8.54 8.37 4.39
N GLU A 19 8.95 7.22 3.87
CA GLU A 19 9.62 7.13 2.57
C GLU A 19 8.63 7.30 1.42
N LYS A 20 9.17 7.56 0.24
CA LYS A 20 8.41 7.65 -1.00
C LYS A 20 7.76 6.33 -1.39
N ASP A 21 6.67 6.40 -2.15
CA ASP A 21 5.93 5.22 -2.61
C ASP A 21 6.81 4.23 -3.40
N ASP A 22 7.73 4.71 -4.22
CA ASP A 22 8.64 3.85 -4.98
C ASP A 22 9.56 3.03 -4.06
N VAL A 23 10.07 3.63 -2.99
CA VAL A 23 10.89 2.95 -1.97
C VAL A 23 10.05 1.92 -1.22
N GLN A 24 8.87 2.32 -0.73
CA GLN A 24 7.97 1.43 0.00
C GLN A 24 7.52 0.26 -0.87
N PHE A 25 7.11 0.52 -2.12
CA PHE A 25 6.58 -0.49 -3.03
C PHE A 25 7.69 -1.42 -3.51
N ARG A 26 8.90 -0.92 -3.74
CA ARG A 26 10.06 -1.77 -4.03
C ARG A 26 10.31 -2.76 -2.89
N TRP A 27 10.33 -2.27 -1.64
CA TRP A 27 10.52 -3.12 -0.47
C TRP A 27 9.42 -4.19 -0.34
N LEU A 28 8.16 -3.81 -0.56
CA LEU A 28 7.03 -4.75 -0.52
C LEU A 28 7.09 -5.76 -1.67
N ASN A 29 7.46 -5.32 -2.87
CA ASN A 29 7.57 -6.17 -4.04
C ASN A 29 8.59 -7.28 -3.83
N GLU A 30 9.72 -7.01 -3.16
CA GLU A 30 10.74 -8.02 -2.81
C GLU A 30 10.21 -9.18 -1.96
N ARG A 31 9.03 -9.02 -1.32
CA ARG A 31 8.39 -10.01 -0.44
C ARG A 31 7.29 -10.81 -1.14
N LEU A 32 6.98 -10.49 -2.39
CA LEU A 32 6.05 -11.26 -3.22
C LEU A 32 6.70 -12.57 -3.71
N PRO A 33 5.91 -13.64 -3.97
CA PRO A 33 6.41 -14.95 -4.41
C PRO A 33 7.34 -14.94 -5.64
N ASN A 34 7.27 -13.91 -6.49
CA ASN A 34 8.15 -13.72 -7.66
C ASN A 34 8.94 -12.40 -7.63
N LYS A 35 8.91 -11.68 -6.52
CA LYS A 35 9.46 -10.32 -6.38
C LYS A 35 8.92 -9.29 -7.39
N VAL A 36 7.77 -9.59 -8.01
CA VAL A 36 7.17 -8.81 -9.09
C VAL A 36 5.74 -8.50 -8.69
N GLN A 37 5.40 -7.21 -8.75
CA GLN A 37 4.03 -6.74 -8.62
C GLN A 37 3.23 -7.19 -9.86
N PRO A 38 2.09 -7.90 -9.69
CA PRO A 38 1.25 -8.27 -10.82
C PRO A 38 0.71 -7.05 -11.55
N GLU A 39 0.52 -7.19 -12.86
CA GLU A 39 -0.05 -6.13 -13.71
C GLU A 39 -1.44 -5.70 -13.22
N GLY A 40 -1.71 -4.39 -13.31
CA GLY A 40 -2.98 -3.80 -12.89
C GLY A 40 -3.22 -3.82 -11.37
N LYS A 41 -2.19 -4.06 -10.55
CA LYS A 41 -2.25 -4.00 -9.08
C LYS A 41 -1.46 -2.83 -8.54
N THR A 42 -1.77 -2.38 -7.33
CA THR A 42 -1.01 -1.38 -6.57
C THR A 42 -1.09 -1.67 -5.08
N TRP A 43 -0.09 -1.23 -4.33
CA TRP A 43 -0.12 -1.27 -2.88
C TRP A 43 -0.99 -0.12 -2.34
N HIS A 44 -1.84 -0.45 -1.39
CA HIS A 44 -2.76 0.45 -0.70
C HIS A 44 -2.34 0.58 0.77
N HIS A 45 -2.14 1.82 1.23
CA HIS A 45 -1.90 2.13 2.63
C HIS A 45 -3.20 2.02 3.43
N LYS A 46 -3.35 0.94 4.20
CA LYS A 46 -4.54 0.72 5.01
C LYS A 46 -4.62 1.76 6.15
N GLU A 47 -5.83 1.99 6.65
CA GLU A 47 -6.07 2.84 7.83
C GLU A 47 -5.27 2.40 9.06
N LYS A 48 -5.10 1.09 9.25
CA LYS A 48 -4.30 0.55 10.35
C LYS A 48 -2.81 0.68 10.04
N ASP A 49 -2.08 1.26 10.98
CA ASP A 49 -0.65 1.55 10.89
C ASP A 49 0.22 0.40 10.40
N GLY A 50 1.09 0.73 9.43
CA GLY A 50 2.03 -0.18 8.81
C GLY A 50 1.41 -1.21 7.87
N ILE A 51 0.09 -1.37 7.80
CA ILE A 51 -0.52 -2.39 6.95
C ILE A 51 -0.60 -1.92 5.50
N MET A 52 -0.05 -2.73 4.61
CA MET A 52 -0.05 -2.55 3.17
C MET A 52 -0.83 -3.68 2.52
N GLU A 53 -1.74 -3.34 1.61
CA GLU A 53 -2.59 -4.30 0.90
C GLU A 53 -2.36 -4.18 -0.61
N LEU A 54 -2.00 -5.28 -1.27
CA LEU A 54 -1.89 -5.32 -2.72
C LEU A 54 -3.30 -5.54 -3.31
N VAL A 55 -3.81 -4.56 -4.03
CA VAL A 55 -5.18 -4.55 -4.56
C VAL A 55 -5.20 -4.22 -6.06
N PRO A 56 -6.28 -4.53 -6.81
CA PRO A 56 -6.46 -4.00 -8.17
C PRO A 56 -6.46 -2.48 -8.21
N PHE A 57 -5.75 -1.90 -9.19
CA PHE A 57 -5.65 -0.45 -9.38
C PHE A 57 -7.03 0.21 -9.58
N ASP A 58 -7.93 -0.46 -10.29
CA ASP A 58 -9.29 0.04 -10.51
C ASP A 58 -10.07 0.21 -9.19
N ILE A 59 -9.82 -0.67 -8.21
CA ILE A 59 -10.43 -0.59 -6.88
C ILE A 59 -9.77 0.52 -6.05
N HIS A 60 -8.45 0.68 -6.16
CA HIS A 60 -7.70 1.76 -5.49
C HIS A 60 -8.27 3.16 -5.82
N ASN A 61 -8.78 3.36 -7.03
CA ASN A 61 -9.35 4.66 -7.46
C ASN A 61 -10.77 4.94 -6.92
N ILE A 62 -11.48 3.93 -6.40
CA ILE A 62 -12.88 4.05 -5.97
C ILE A 62 -12.98 4.16 -4.44
N THR A 63 -12.01 3.64 -3.69
CA THR A 63 -11.93 3.81 -2.24
C THR A 63 -11.45 5.23 -1.91
N LYS A 64 -12.35 6.07 -1.38
CA LYS A 64 -11.99 7.40 -0.82
C LYS A 64 -10.81 7.22 0.15
N HIS A 65 -9.76 8.02 -0.03
CA HIS A 65 -8.49 7.98 0.72
C HIS A 65 -8.64 8.30 2.23
N ASN A 66 -9.31 7.44 2.98
CA ASN A 66 -9.31 7.40 4.45
C ASN A 66 -8.22 6.44 4.99
N GLY A 67 -7.18 6.20 4.19
CA GLY A 67 -6.12 5.24 4.45
C GLY A 67 -4.92 5.86 5.18
N GLY A 68 -3.83 5.10 5.27
CA GLY A 68 -2.61 5.53 5.97
C GLY A 68 -1.95 6.81 5.42
N ARG A 69 -2.35 7.26 4.23
CA ARG A 69 -1.88 8.47 3.52
C ARG A 69 -2.67 9.74 3.82
N THR A 70 -3.70 9.65 4.65
CA THR A 70 -4.43 10.82 5.12
C THR A 70 -3.51 11.70 5.96
N LYS A 71 -3.66 13.03 5.86
CA LYS A 71 -2.81 13.98 6.60
C LYS A 71 -2.83 13.67 8.10
N GLY A 72 -1.66 13.54 8.72
CA GLY A 72 -1.49 13.19 10.14
C GLY A 72 -1.56 11.70 10.47
N HIS A 73 -1.70 10.81 9.47
CA HIS A 73 -1.63 9.36 9.66
C HIS A 73 -0.19 8.84 9.48
N TRP A 74 -0.02 7.54 9.70
CA TRP A 74 1.27 6.88 9.79
C TRP A 74 2.15 6.99 8.52
N ALA A 75 1.55 7.15 7.34
CA ALA A 75 2.25 7.30 6.06
C ALA A 75 2.04 8.68 5.41
N ASP A 76 1.78 9.74 6.19
CA ASP A 76 1.67 11.12 5.70
C ASP A 76 3.05 11.69 5.30
N ALA A 77 3.60 11.17 4.21
CA ALA A 77 4.89 11.54 3.66
C ALA A 77 4.77 12.36 2.35
N PRO A 78 5.86 13.06 1.95
CA PRO A 78 5.93 13.70 0.64
C PRO A 78 5.59 12.72 -0.47
N ARG A 79 4.67 13.14 -1.34
CA ARG A 79 4.38 12.42 -2.58
C ARG A 79 5.43 12.88 -3.60
N HIS A 80 5.98 11.93 -4.38
CA HIS A 80 6.98 12.10 -5.44
C HIS A 80 8.46 12.04 -5.03
#